data_AF-F8ND21-F1
#
_entry.id   AF-F8ND21-F1
#
_cell.length_a   1.000
_cell.length_b   1.000
_cell.length_c   1.000
_cell.angle_alpha   90.00
_cell.angle_beta   90.00
_cell.angle_gamma   90.00
#
_symmetry.space_group_name_H-M   'P 1'
#
loop_
_entity.id
_entity.type
_entity.pdbx_description
1 polymer ?
#
loop_
_entity_poly.entity_id
_entity_poly.type
_entity_poly.pdbx_seq_one_letter_code
_entity_poly.pdbx_strand_id
1 'polypeptide(L)'
;MQRWPTADALRQAKVEDIVSVIQSLGLQNKRARHFIRLSQAYVEDPPQPNVLRKSNKPHYLGYIYIGALGSSPQGLPSHQHRRYQHYRRCRLQYPMTPVSHMPGMGPYALDSYRIFCVKSEYNEWKRVVPEDKELIRYLKWKWAIEEGKCWLPKVGVIGHVDLCYLETLTHELIATRPY
;
A
#
# COMPACT_ATOMS: atom_id res chain seq x y z
N MET A 1 -21.08 4.56 7.62
CA MET A 1 -21.54 3.57 6.63
C MET A 1 -23.02 3.17 6.77
N GLN A 2 -23.80 3.77 7.68
CA GLN A 2 -25.22 3.38 7.86
C GLN A 2 -26.14 3.77 6.69
N ARG A 3 -25.90 4.91 6.03
CA ARG A 3 -26.80 5.43 4.97
C ARG A 3 -26.70 4.67 3.63
N TRP A 4 -25.53 4.14 3.30
CA TRP A 4 -25.30 3.29 2.11
C TRP A 4 -24.36 2.13 2.49
N PRO A 5 -24.92 1.00 2.97
CA PRO A 5 -24.11 -0.09 3.50
C PRO A 5 -23.48 -0.98 2.42
N THR A 6 -23.98 -0.93 1.18
CA THR A 6 -23.49 -1.76 0.07
C THR A 6 -23.11 -0.90 -1.13
N ALA A 7 -22.28 -1.45 -2.03
CA ALA A 7 -21.97 -0.80 -3.30
C ALA A 7 -23.24 -0.58 -4.16
N ASP A 8 -24.20 -1.51 -4.10
CA ASP A 8 -25.48 -1.35 -4.81
C ASP A 8 -26.31 -0.16 -4.28
N ALA A 9 -26.38 0.00 -2.96
CA ALA A 9 -27.03 1.18 -2.37
C ALA A 9 -26.29 2.48 -2.73
N LEU A 10 -24.95 2.46 -2.71
CA LEU A 10 -24.14 3.65 -2.97
C LEU A 10 -24.15 4.06 -4.46
N ARG A 11 -24.26 3.13 -5.41
CA ARG A 11 -24.38 3.47 -6.85
C ARG A 11 -25.72 4.13 -7.19
N GLN A 12 -26.76 3.87 -6.41
CA GLN A 12 -28.11 4.45 -6.59
C GLN A 12 -28.27 5.80 -5.87
N ALA A 13 -27.27 6.20 -5.07
CA ALA A 13 -27.31 7.44 -4.32
C ALA A 13 -27.24 8.69 -5.21
N LYS A 14 -27.89 9.78 -4.78
CA LYS A 14 -27.73 11.10 -5.42
C LYS A 14 -26.40 11.73 -5.00
N VAL A 15 -25.76 12.44 -5.92
CA VAL A 15 -24.47 13.10 -5.67
C VAL A 15 -24.59 14.09 -4.52
N GLU A 16 -25.70 14.84 -4.48
CA GLU A 16 -26.00 15.89 -3.51
C GLU A 16 -26.09 15.31 -2.08
N ASP A 17 -26.70 14.12 -1.95
CA ASP A 17 -26.80 13.43 -0.66
C ASP A 17 -25.41 13.06 -0.14
N ILE A 18 -24.54 12.52 -0.99
CA ILE A 18 -23.17 12.16 -0.59
C ILE A 18 -22.38 13.42 -0.23
N VAL A 19 -22.47 14.47 -1.04
CA VAL A 19 -21.79 15.76 -0.81
C VAL A 19 -22.17 16.33 0.55
N SER A 20 -23.46 16.30 0.92
CA SER A 20 -23.93 16.78 2.23
C SER A 20 -23.22 16.09 3.41
N VAL A 21 -22.87 14.81 3.26
CA VAL A 21 -22.19 14.01 4.29
C VAL A 21 -20.69 14.31 4.36
N ILE A 22 -20.04 14.53 3.21
CA ILE A 22 -18.57 14.65 3.12
C ILE A 22 -18.08 16.09 2.90
N GLN A 23 -18.95 17.08 3.01
CA GLN A 23 -18.66 18.48 2.67
C GLN A 23 -17.43 19.05 3.39
N SER A 24 -17.19 18.63 4.64
CA SER A 24 -16.06 19.09 5.47
C SER A 24 -14.70 18.48 5.06
N LEU A 25 -14.70 17.42 4.24
CA LEU A 25 -13.47 16.67 3.90
C LEU A 25 -12.76 17.21 2.65
N GLY A 26 -13.36 18.19 1.96
CA GLY A 26 -12.87 18.75 0.71
C GLY A 26 -13.02 17.83 -0.51
N LEU A 27 -12.93 18.42 -1.71
CA LEU A 27 -13.12 17.77 -3.01
C LEU A 27 -14.45 16.97 -3.12
N GLN A 28 -15.43 17.33 -2.31
CA GLN A 28 -16.68 16.61 -2.08
C GLN A 28 -17.41 16.25 -3.37
N ASN A 29 -17.52 17.19 -4.32
CA ASN A 29 -18.17 16.97 -5.61
C ASN A 29 -17.47 15.92 -6.48
N LYS A 30 -16.13 15.91 -6.47
CA LYS A 30 -15.33 14.93 -7.21
C LYS A 30 -15.38 13.57 -6.52
N ARG A 31 -15.27 13.55 -5.19
CA ARG A 31 -15.32 12.32 -4.37
C ARG A 31 -16.68 11.64 -4.44
N ALA A 32 -17.78 12.39 -4.34
CA ALA A 32 -19.13 11.84 -4.44
C ALA A 32 -19.38 11.14 -5.79
N ARG A 33 -19.06 11.83 -6.90
CA ARG A 33 -19.13 11.22 -8.24
C ARG A 33 -18.22 10.01 -8.38
N HIS A 34 -17.02 10.08 -7.79
CA HIS A 34 -16.09 8.96 -7.80
C HIS A 34 -16.63 7.74 -7.04
N PHE A 35 -17.23 7.93 -5.86
CA PHE A 35 -17.83 6.85 -5.08
C PHE A 35 -18.95 6.14 -5.83
N ILE A 36 -19.86 6.89 -6.48
CA ILE A 36 -20.92 6.30 -7.31
C ILE A 36 -20.31 5.51 -8.46
N ARG A 37 -19.35 6.09 -9.20
CA ARG A 37 -18.69 5.41 -10.33
C ARG A 37 -17.94 4.14 -9.90
N LEU A 38 -17.22 4.20 -8.78
CA LEU A 38 -16.52 3.05 -8.22
C LEU A 38 -17.49 1.95 -7.81
N SER A 39 -18.59 2.32 -7.15
CA SER A 39 -19.62 1.38 -6.71
C SER A 39 -20.36 0.74 -7.87
N GLN A 40 -20.65 1.52 -8.91
CA GLN A 40 -21.23 1.00 -10.16
C GLN A 40 -20.31 -0.05 -10.80
N ALA A 41 -19.03 0.29 -11.01
CA ALA A 41 -18.05 -0.66 -11.56
C ALA A 41 -17.88 -1.91 -10.69
N TYR A 42 -17.97 -1.76 -9.35
CA TYR A 42 -17.88 -2.89 -8.43
C TYR A 42 -19.07 -3.85 -8.57
N VAL A 43 -20.28 -3.33 -8.80
CA VAL A 43 -21.47 -4.17 -8.98
C VAL A 43 -21.50 -4.80 -10.37
N GLU A 44 -21.06 -4.08 -11.40
CA GLU A 44 -21.05 -4.54 -12.80
C GLU A 44 -19.97 -5.60 -13.08
N ASP A 45 -18.75 -5.39 -12.58
CA ASP A 45 -17.59 -6.28 -12.79
C ASP A 45 -16.80 -6.44 -11.48
N PRO A 46 -17.36 -7.15 -10.49
CA PRO A 46 -16.77 -7.28 -9.17
C PRO A 46 -15.38 -7.96 -9.23
N PRO A 47 -14.43 -7.57 -8.36
CA PRO A 47 -13.14 -8.24 -8.23
C PRO A 47 -13.31 -9.73 -7.89
N GLN A 48 -12.81 -10.60 -8.77
CA GLN A 48 -12.82 -12.06 -8.55
C GLN A 48 -11.41 -12.55 -8.21
N PRO A 49 -11.20 -13.32 -7.12
CA PRO A 49 -9.87 -13.75 -6.69
C PRO A 49 -9.02 -14.41 -7.80
N ASN A 50 -9.65 -15.14 -8.71
CA ASN A 50 -8.98 -15.90 -9.76
C ASN A 50 -8.84 -15.12 -11.09
N VAL A 51 -9.34 -13.88 -11.17
CA VAL A 51 -9.30 -13.07 -12.39
C VAL A 51 -8.39 -11.89 -12.17
N LEU A 52 -7.15 -11.97 -12.65
CA LEU A 52 -6.17 -10.91 -12.54
C LEU A 52 -6.37 -9.88 -13.66
N ARG A 53 -6.41 -8.59 -13.31
CA ARG A 53 -6.57 -7.49 -14.26
C ARG A 53 -5.33 -6.61 -14.30
N LYS A 54 -5.05 -6.02 -15.46
CA LYS A 54 -3.96 -5.05 -15.60
C LYS A 54 -4.36 -3.73 -14.94
N SER A 55 -3.39 -3.09 -14.29
CA SER A 55 -3.62 -1.73 -13.77
C SER A 55 -3.66 -0.73 -14.91
N ASN A 56 -4.59 0.21 -14.84
CA ASN A 56 -4.59 1.40 -15.70
C ASN A 56 -3.47 2.38 -15.31
N LYS A 57 -2.75 2.13 -14.21
CA LYS A 57 -1.54 2.87 -13.84
C LYS A 57 -0.33 2.19 -14.47
N PRO A 58 0.49 2.93 -15.23
CA PRO A 58 1.55 2.31 -16.00
C PRO A 58 2.66 1.76 -15.06
N HIS A 59 3.00 2.48 -13.98
CA HIS A 59 4.11 2.07 -13.11
C HIS A 59 3.98 2.54 -11.65
N TYR A 60 4.69 1.85 -10.76
CA TYR A 60 5.09 2.30 -9.44
C TYR A 60 6.61 2.39 -9.32
N LEU A 61 7.08 3.04 -8.26
CA LEU A 61 8.50 3.17 -7.98
C LEU A 61 9.02 1.91 -7.29
N GLY A 62 9.77 1.11 -8.04
CA GLY A 62 10.58 0.01 -7.51
C GLY A 62 12.00 0.44 -7.20
N TYR A 63 12.68 -0.35 -6.39
CA TYR A 63 14.10 -0.19 -6.07
C TYR A 63 14.81 -1.51 -6.34
N ILE A 64 15.76 -1.48 -7.25
CA ILE A 64 16.54 -2.66 -7.65
C ILE A 64 17.96 -2.46 -7.14
N TYR A 65 18.50 -3.50 -6.50
CA TYR A 65 19.90 -3.53 -6.10
C TYR A 65 20.79 -3.58 -7.36
N ILE A 66 21.72 -2.62 -7.48
CA ILE A 66 22.65 -2.50 -8.62
C ILE A 66 24.09 -2.93 -8.26
N GLY A 67 24.29 -3.65 -7.15
CA GLY A 67 25.61 -4.22 -6.85
C GLY A 67 25.99 -5.29 -7.87
N ALA A 68 27.30 -5.48 -8.05
CA ALA A 68 27.86 -6.41 -9.04
C ALA A 68 27.24 -7.81 -8.92
N LEU A 69 26.85 -8.38 -10.07
CA LEU A 69 26.33 -9.75 -10.21
C LEU A 69 27.23 -10.73 -9.45
N GLY A 70 26.73 -11.31 -8.35
CA GLY A 70 27.43 -12.37 -7.61
C GLY A 70 27.58 -12.15 -6.10
N SER A 71 27.39 -10.93 -5.59
CA SER A 71 27.50 -10.68 -4.15
C SER A 71 26.13 -10.77 -3.46
N SER A 72 25.76 -11.95 -2.98
CA SER A 72 24.61 -12.10 -2.07
C SER A 72 24.91 -11.34 -0.76
N PRO A 73 24.00 -10.50 -0.22
CA PRO A 73 24.25 -9.77 1.02
C PRO A 73 24.02 -10.70 2.22
N GLN A 74 24.87 -11.72 2.37
CA GLN A 74 24.93 -12.53 3.58
C GLN A 74 25.95 -11.87 4.52
N GLY A 75 25.44 -11.21 5.56
CA GLY A 75 26.25 -10.50 6.56
C GLY A 75 26.13 -8.98 6.43
N LEU A 76 25.41 -8.37 7.37
CA LEU A 76 25.30 -6.91 7.51
C LEU A 76 26.14 -6.47 8.71
N PRO A 77 27.26 -5.75 8.52
CA PRO A 77 27.93 -5.07 9.62
C PRO A 77 27.16 -3.79 9.95
N SER A 78 26.92 -3.62 11.25
CA SER A 78 26.35 -2.45 11.90
C SER A 78 27.25 -1.24 11.66
N HIS A 79 26.88 -0.35 10.74
CA HIS A 79 26.91 1.12 10.92
C HIS A 79 26.87 1.88 9.58
N GLN A 80 26.07 2.94 9.61
CA GLN A 80 26.13 4.16 8.79
C GLN A 80 25.57 4.13 7.36
N HIS A 81 24.44 4.84 7.21
CA HIS A 81 23.99 5.85 6.22
C HIS A 81 24.58 5.92 4.78
N ARG A 82 25.73 5.33 4.44
CA ARG A 82 26.40 5.49 3.15
C ARG A 82 25.96 4.49 2.06
N ARG A 83 25.19 3.43 2.40
CA ARG A 83 24.84 2.31 1.49
C ARG A 83 23.62 2.51 0.58
N TYR A 84 22.92 3.65 0.64
CA TYR A 84 21.78 3.93 -0.25
C TYR A 84 22.18 4.19 -1.71
N GLN A 85 23.48 4.31 -2.01
CA GLN A 85 24.01 4.56 -3.37
C GLN A 85 23.85 3.35 -4.32
N HIS A 86 23.55 2.16 -3.81
CA HIS A 86 23.49 0.92 -4.60
C HIS A 86 22.06 0.42 -4.93
N TYR A 87 21.02 1.23 -4.72
CA TYR A 87 19.66 0.92 -5.16
C TYR A 87 19.22 1.93 -6.21
N ARG A 88 18.94 1.46 -7.43
CA ARG A 88 18.43 2.33 -8.50
C ARG A 88 16.91 2.33 -8.47
N ARG A 89 16.35 3.54 -8.55
CA ARG A 89 14.91 3.74 -8.80
C ARG A 89 14.57 3.23 -10.19
N CYS A 90 13.61 2.32 -10.28
CA CYS A 90 13.11 1.79 -11.54
C CYS A 90 11.58 1.88 -11.56
N ARG A 91 11.00 2.13 -12.73
CA ARG A 91 9.54 2.12 -12.93
C ARG A 91 9.10 0.69 -13.19
N LEU A 92 8.43 0.06 -12.24
CA LEU A 92 7.91 -1.30 -12.36
C LEU A 92 6.41 -1.24 -12.63
N GLN A 93 5.89 -2.13 -13.47
CA GLN A 93 4.43 -2.25 -13.63
C GLN A 93 3.83 -2.84 -12.36
N TYR A 94 2.65 -2.35 -11.95
CA TYR A 94 1.92 -2.98 -10.85
C TYR A 94 1.63 -4.43 -11.19
N PRO A 95 1.78 -5.37 -10.22
CA PRO A 95 1.30 -6.72 -10.42
C PRO A 95 -0.20 -6.69 -10.73
N MET A 96 -0.64 -7.64 -11.54
CA MET A 96 -2.04 -7.78 -11.87
C MET A 96 -2.79 -8.27 -10.63
N THR A 97 -3.85 -7.56 -10.25
CA THR A 97 -4.69 -7.92 -9.09
C THR A 97 -6.15 -7.94 -9.52
N PRO A 98 -7.04 -8.60 -8.76
CA PRO A 98 -8.48 -8.58 -9.02
C PRO A 98 -9.12 -7.19 -9.00
N VAL A 99 -8.51 -6.21 -8.33
CA VAL A 99 -9.05 -4.85 -8.21
C VAL A 99 -8.41 -3.86 -9.19
N SER A 100 -7.40 -4.28 -9.96
CA SER A 100 -6.57 -3.36 -10.75
C SER A 100 -7.33 -2.60 -11.86
N HIS A 101 -8.44 -3.16 -12.37
CA HIS A 101 -9.29 -2.51 -13.38
C HIS A 101 -10.20 -1.43 -12.80
N MET A 102 -10.40 -1.41 -11.48
CA MET A 102 -11.39 -0.55 -10.85
C MET A 102 -11.04 0.94 -11.04
N PRO A 103 -12.03 1.81 -11.29
CA PRO A 103 -11.80 3.22 -11.55
C PRO A 103 -11.18 3.90 -10.32
N GLY A 104 -10.19 4.76 -10.55
CA GLY A 104 -9.53 5.53 -9.49
C GLY A 104 -8.61 4.74 -8.55
N MET A 105 -8.35 3.45 -8.81
CA MET A 105 -7.32 2.71 -8.09
C MET A 105 -5.93 3.29 -8.40
N GLY A 106 -5.37 3.99 -7.42
CA GLY A 106 -4.00 4.50 -7.43
C GLY A 106 -3.05 3.62 -6.62
N PRO A 107 -1.76 4.00 -6.56
CA PRO A 107 -0.74 3.30 -5.77
C PRO A 107 -1.17 2.89 -4.37
N TYR A 108 -1.66 3.86 -3.59
CA TYR A 108 -2.15 3.62 -2.23
C TYR A 108 -3.21 2.52 -2.15
N ALA A 109 -4.22 2.55 -3.02
CA ALA A 109 -5.32 1.60 -2.99
C ALA A 109 -4.86 0.19 -3.40
N LEU A 110 -4.00 0.10 -4.42
CA LEU A 110 -3.43 -1.16 -4.90
C LEU A 110 -2.52 -1.81 -3.85
N ASP A 111 -1.64 -1.02 -3.22
CA ASP A 111 -0.78 -1.51 -2.15
C ASP A 111 -1.60 -1.91 -0.92
N SER A 112 -2.61 -1.12 -0.53
CA SER A 112 -3.53 -1.48 0.55
C SER A 112 -4.21 -2.81 0.27
N TYR A 113 -4.75 -3.03 -0.94
CA TYR A 113 -5.37 -4.29 -1.31
C TYR A 113 -4.38 -5.47 -1.23
N ARG A 114 -3.16 -5.29 -1.73
CA ARG A 114 -2.11 -6.32 -1.67
C ARG A 114 -1.66 -6.66 -0.25
N ILE A 115 -1.66 -5.67 0.66
CA ILE A 115 -1.30 -5.87 2.06
C ILE A 115 -2.43 -6.57 2.83
N PHE A 116 -3.68 -6.13 2.66
CA PHE A 116 -4.78 -6.50 3.56
C PHE A 116 -5.76 -7.53 2.99
N CYS A 117 -5.94 -7.58 1.67
CA CYS A 117 -7.01 -8.36 1.04
C CYS A 117 -6.50 -9.59 0.29
N VAL A 118 -5.25 -9.59 -0.17
CA VAL A 118 -4.67 -10.74 -0.85
C VAL A 118 -4.30 -11.83 0.17
N LYS A 119 -5.11 -12.89 0.20
CA LYS A 119 -4.82 -14.10 0.96
C LYS A 119 -4.03 -15.04 0.05
N SER A 120 -2.72 -15.10 0.25
CA SER A 120 -1.81 -15.99 -0.48
C SER A 120 -0.93 -16.72 0.52
N GLU A 121 -0.65 -18.00 0.25
CA GLU A 121 0.32 -18.80 1.01
C GLU A 121 1.69 -18.11 1.12
N TYR A 122 2.04 -17.30 0.11
CA TYR A 122 3.32 -16.61 0.01
C TYR A 122 3.34 -15.24 0.69
N ASN A 123 2.26 -14.82 1.38
CA ASN A 123 2.16 -13.55 2.09
C ASN A 123 2.50 -12.33 1.21
N GLU A 124 1.60 -11.96 0.30
CA GLU A 124 1.80 -10.87 -0.69
C GLU A 124 2.31 -9.57 -0.07
N TRP A 125 1.88 -9.24 1.15
CA TRP A 125 2.31 -8.05 1.90
C TRP A 125 3.84 -7.94 2.04
N LYS A 126 4.58 -9.06 2.06
CA LYS A 126 6.06 -9.07 2.16
C LYS A 126 6.75 -8.52 0.90
N ARG A 127 6.05 -8.51 -0.25
CA ARG A 127 6.55 -8.02 -1.54
C ARG A 127 6.11 -6.58 -1.83
N VAL A 128 5.28 -5.99 -0.97
CA VAL A 128 4.77 -4.64 -1.17
C VAL A 128 5.81 -3.63 -0.69
N VAL A 129 6.08 -2.63 -1.53
CA VAL A 129 6.99 -1.51 -1.21
C VAL A 129 6.20 -0.23 -1.47
N PRO A 130 5.38 0.23 -0.49
CA PRO A 130 4.51 1.36 -0.70
C PRO A 130 5.27 2.69 -0.59
N GLU A 131 4.73 3.73 -1.22
CA GLU A 131 5.19 5.12 -1.04
C GLU A 131 4.39 5.87 0.03
N ASP A 132 3.20 5.36 0.37
CA ASP A 132 2.34 5.97 1.37
C ASP A 132 2.95 5.86 2.77
N LYS A 133 2.97 6.99 3.49
CA LYS A 133 3.61 7.09 4.80
C LYS A 133 2.96 6.20 5.86
N GLU A 134 1.64 6.01 5.82
CA GLU A 134 0.93 5.19 6.81
C GLU A 134 1.11 3.71 6.50
N LEU A 135 1.06 3.32 5.22
CA LEU A 135 1.39 1.95 4.81
C LEU A 135 2.85 1.58 5.14
N ILE A 136 3.79 2.51 4.96
CA ILE A 136 5.19 2.32 5.36
C ILE A 136 5.29 2.04 6.86
N ARG A 137 4.64 2.83 7.70
CA ARG A 137 4.66 2.63 9.17
C ARG A 137 4.03 1.31 9.56
N TYR A 138 2.89 0.99 8.98
CA TYR A 138 2.23 -0.29 9.18
C TYR A 138 3.15 -1.47 8.84
N LEU A 139 3.84 -1.42 7.69
CA LEU A 139 4.77 -2.48 7.30
C LEU A 139 6.01 -2.57 8.20
N LYS A 140 6.59 -1.44 8.62
CA LYS A 140 7.70 -1.44 9.60
C LYS A 140 7.28 -2.19 10.88
N TRP A 141 6.13 -1.82 11.42
CA TRP A 141 5.56 -2.48 12.61
C TRP A 141 5.29 -3.97 12.35
N LYS A 142 4.61 -4.31 11.25
CA LYS A 142 4.25 -5.69 10.93
C LYS A 142 5.47 -6.59 10.76
N TRP A 143 6.51 -6.14 10.06
CA TRP A 143 7.78 -6.88 9.94
C TRP A 143 8.48 -7.07 11.29
N ALA A 144 8.47 -6.04 12.14
CA ALA A 144 9.11 -6.12 13.45
C ALA A 144 8.38 -7.11 14.37
N ILE A 145 7.05 -7.06 14.41
CA ILE A 145 6.24 -7.84 15.35
C ILE A 145 5.96 -9.26 14.86
N GLU A 146 5.61 -9.45 13.58
CA GLU A 146 5.24 -10.80 13.08
C GLU A 146 6.46 -11.63 12.69
N GLU A 147 7.54 -10.99 12.24
CA GLU A 147 8.71 -11.70 11.70
C GLU A 147 9.99 -11.47 12.49
N GLY A 148 9.99 -10.59 13.50
CA GLY A 148 11.20 -10.23 14.24
C GLY A 148 12.27 -9.60 13.36
N LYS A 149 11.88 -8.91 12.28
CA LYS A 149 12.80 -8.36 11.27
C LYS A 149 12.76 -6.84 11.21
N CYS A 150 13.95 -6.24 11.12
CA CYS A 150 14.11 -4.84 10.77
C CYS A 150 13.81 -4.65 9.28
N TRP A 151 12.83 -3.82 8.96
CA TRP A 151 12.48 -3.48 7.60
C TRP A 151 12.63 -1.98 7.35
N LEU A 152 13.23 -1.62 6.22
CA LEU A 152 13.34 -0.24 5.76
C LEU A 152 12.63 -0.07 4.42
N PRO A 153 11.93 1.06 4.21
CA PRO A 153 11.37 1.39 2.90
C PRO A 153 12.47 1.34 1.83
N LYS A 154 12.14 0.82 0.65
CA LYS A 154 13.01 0.81 -0.55
C LYS A 154 14.19 -0.16 -0.48
N VAL A 155 14.56 -0.63 0.71
CA VAL A 155 15.66 -1.58 0.94
C VAL A 155 15.11 -2.97 1.23
N GLY A 156 14.05 -3.07 2.03
CA GLY A 156 13.51 -4.34 2.48
C GLY A 156 14.04 -4.74 3.86
N VAL A 157 14.16 -6.05 4.10
CA VAL A 157 14.66 -6.60 5.36
C VAL A 157 16.17 -6.38 5.47
N ILE A 158 16.62 -5.83 6.60
CA ILE A 158 18.03 -5.50 6.88
C ILE A 158 18.59 -6.25 8.09
N GLY A 159 17.87 -7.23 8.64
CA GLY A 159 18.33 -8.04 9.75
C GLY A 159 17.24 -8.34 10.75
N HIS A 160 17.64 -8.89 11.89
CA HIS A 160 16.77 -9.13 13.03
C HIS A 160 16.54 -7.85 13.84
N VAL A 161 15.40 -7.79 14.51
CA VAL A 161 15.05 -6.68 15.41
C VAL A 161 16.03 -6.62 16.59
N ASP A 162 16.51 -5.41 16.87
CA ASP A 162 17.23 -5.07 18.09
C ASP A 162 16.47 -3.99 18.90
N LEU A 163 16.92 -3.75 20.14
CA LEU A 163 16.28 -2.78 21.04
C LEU A 163 16.29 -1.37 20.46
N CYS A 164 17.38 -0.96 19.80
CA CYS A 164 17.52 0.37 19.21
C CYS A 164 16.48 0.62 18.10
N TYR A 165 16.24 -0.39 17.26
CA TYR A 165 15.22 -0.35 16.24
C TYR A 165 13.81 -0.25 16.85
N LEU A 166 13.51 -1.03 17.88
CA LEU A 166 12.21 -0.99 18.56
C LEU A 166 11.94 0.35 19.24
N GLU A 167 12.94 0.92 19.91
CA GLU A 167 12.84 2.26 20.50
C GLU A 167 12.53 3.31 19.43
N THR A 168 13.29 3.29 18.33
CA THR A 168 13.07 4.21 17.20
C THR A 168 11.68 4.05 16.59
N LEU A 169 11.25 2.82 16.34
CA LEU A 169 9.94 2.51 15.78
C LEU A 169 8.82 2.98 16.72
N THR A 170 8.96 2.73 18.01
CA THR A 170 7.98 3.14 19.02
C THR A 170 7.84 4.66 19.06
N HIS A 171 8.96 5.39 19.05
CA HIS A 171 8.95 6.85 18.96
C HIS A 171 8.28 7.36 17.67
N GLU A 172 8.58 6.74 16.52
CA GLU A 172 7.97 7.10 15.23
C GLU A 172 6.44 6.93 15.25
N LEU A 173 5.95 5.83 15.84
CA LEU A 173 4.51 5.54 15.91
C LEU A 173 3.78 6.45 16.92
N ILE A 174 4.40 6.81 18.05
CA ILE A 174 3.81 7.70 19.05
C ILE A 174 3.75 9.14 18.55
N ALA A 175 4.79 9.61 17.85
CA ALA A 175 4.86 10.98 17.35
C ALA A 175 3.75 11.31 16.33
N THR A 176 3.22 10.29 15.66
CA THR A 176 2.08 10.41 14.74
C THR A 176 0.77 10.25 15.49
N ARG A 177 0.35 11.27 16.25
CA ARG A 177 -1.04 11.33 16.71
C ARG A 177 -1.95 11.55 15.49
N PRO A 178 -2.99 10.72 15.29
CA PRO A 178 -4.01 11.02 14.30
C PRO A 178 -4.75 12.30 14.72
N TYR A 179 -4.98 13.19 13.74
CA TYR A 179 -5.81 14.39 13.92
C TYR A 179 -7.24 14.02 14.33
#